data_AF-A0A1F8RYE9-F1
#
_entry.id   AF-A0A1F8RYE9-F1
#
_cell.length_a   1.000
_cell.length_b   1.000
_cell.length_c   1.000
_cell.angle_alpha   90.00
_cell.angle_beta   90.00
_cell.angle_gamma   90.00
#
_symmetry.space_group_name_H-M   'P 1'
#
loop_
_entity.id
_entity.type
_entity.pdbx_description
1 polymer ?
#
loop_
_entity_poly.entity_id
_entity_poly.type
_entity_poly.pdbx_seq_one_letter_code
_entity_poly.pdbx_strand_id
1 'polypeptide(L)'
;MLRDLDRAGDLRLRVNAYLVVNENSAEGRLLGDYFNDHEPGESVSPHVRVAGLKVFTDFANATVLLWNQADLDAFVAARHAEGWQLAIKIVSATSLAMILEAGAAAHAADPTFGQARPRLEHMLFATPEQIADISDLGFVPAINTNVPGQLVGEPDIEALGAREPVGAYAPWRSLFEALLTPAGISGFPSFHVEEPTGAPFGSPIHLIYQAVTRVGNLGTPSPAELLEEPLIPEQAMAAHTINAASAAFEDDVKGSITPGKLADLVVLSGDPLAVLPAAINDITVLMTMIGGRVEHCAAGSEAICPDLSPSGTPAPGAGSTPPPNGVSLGAGATVTASSELPGAEADRAVDGTPAHWNAAGLSPQWIEIVLAEARRVDAINLVVAQDPGGPSRHELWVRRTGGEPTLVQVFEGLTADGDVLRFEPAARLEAVELVRVVTTDVGDLFPAWKEIEVIGPPGS
;
A
#
# COMPACT_ATOMS: atom_id res chain seq x y z
N MET A 1 -3.71 -6.40 11.90
CA MET A 1 -3.52 -5.26 10.98
C MET A 1 -3.97 -5.55 9.55
N LEU A 2 -3.24 -6.31 8.72
CA LEU A 2 -3.64 -6.52 7.29
C LEU A 2 -5.05 -7.11 7.14
N ARG A 3 -5.40 -8.11 7.97
CA ARG A 3 -6.76 -8.66 8.05
C ARG A 3 -7.81 -7.65 8.49
N ASP A 4 -7.43 -6.62 9.25
CA ASP A 4 -8.34 -5.59 9.74
C ASP A 4 -8.56 -4.54 8.65
N LEU A 5 -7.50 -4.10 7.99
CA LEU A 5 -7.56 -3.21 6.81
C LEU A 5 -8.37 -3.83 5.68
N ASP A 6 -8.17 -5.11 5.39
CA ASP A 6 -8.94 -5.81 4.36
C ASP A 6 -10.42 -5.97 4.74
N ARG A 7 -10.72 -6.32 5.99
CA ARG A 7 -12.11 -6.39 6.49
C ARG A 7 -12.81 -5.03 6.48
N ALA A 8 -12.08 -3.95 6.73
CA ALA A 8 -12.59 -2.58 6.64
C ALA A 8 -12.74 -2.09 5.19
N GLY A 9 -12.20 -2.80 4.20
CA GLY A 9 -12.18 -2.35 2.81
C GLY A 9 -11.14 -1.26 2.52
N ASP A 10 -10.24 -1.00 3.46
CA ASP A 10 -9.18 0.02 3.37
C ASP A 10 -7.93 -0.52 2.67
N LEU A 11 -7.79 -1.84 2.53
CA LEU A 11 -6.67 -2.45 1.82
C LEU A 11 -6.85 -2.34 0.30
N ARG A 12 -6.27 -1.29 -0.29
CA ARG A 12 -6.35 -1.00 -1.74
C ARG A 12 -5.41 -1.86 -2.60
N LEU A 13 -4.41 -2.51 -2.00
CA LEU A 13 -3.39 -3.29 -2.70
C LEU A 13 -3.48 -4.76 -2.33
N ARG A 14 -3.17 -5.64 -3.29
CA ARG A 14 -2.95 -7.06 -3.02
C ARG A 14 -1.60 -7.28 -2.34
N VAL A 15 -1.60 -8.05 -1.27
CA VAL A 15 -0.46 -8.32 -0.40
C VAL A 15 -0.20 -9.83 -0.33
N ASN A 16 1.02 -10.21 -0.72
CA ASN A 16 1.59 -11.52 -0.41
C ASN A 16 2.41 -11.41 0.87
N ALA A 17 1.85 -11.87 1.98
CA ALA A 17 2.52 -11.91 3.27
C ALA A 17 3.52 -13.07 3.31
N TYR A 18 4.77 -12.75 3.65
CA TYR A 18 5.79 -13.74 4.00
C TYR A 18 6.04 -13.69 5.51
N LEU A 19 5.72 -14.76 6.21
CA LEU A 19 5.77 -14.81 7.68
C LEU A 19 7.22 -14.94 8.15
N VAL A 20 7.64 -14.06 9.05
CA VAL A 20 9.03 -13.96 9.51
C VAL A 20 9.38 -15.12 10.45
N VAL A 21 10.43 -15.85 10.14
CA VAL A 21 10.85 -17.03 10.92
C VAL A 21 11.78 -16.65 12.06
N ASN A 22 12.70 -15.71 11.82
CA ASN A 22 13.71 -15.30 12.77
C ASN A 22 13.90 -13.78 12.78
N GLU A 23 14.35 -13.24 13.91
CA GLU A 23 14.62 -11.82 14.04
C GLU A 23 15.74 -11.37 13.09
N ASN A 24 15.57 -10.19 12.47
CA ASN A 24 16.66 -9.48 11.81
C ASN A 24 17.46 -8.68 12.85
N SER A 25 18.14 -9.39 13.75
CA SER A 25 18.90 -8.85 14.87
C SER A 25 20.23 -9.62 15.03
N ALA A 26 21.14 -9.11 15.86
CA ALA A 26 22.39 -9.79 16.15
C ALA A 26 22.17 -11.15 16.85
N GLU A 27 21.05 -11.30 17.57
CA GLU A 27 20.68 -12.55 18.24
C GLU A 27 20.00 -13.56 17.32
N GLY A 28 19.38 -13.11 16.21
CA GLY A 28 18.79 -13.99 15.20
C GLY A 28 17.74 -14.97 15.71
N ARG A 29 17.04 -14.65 16.81
CA ARG A 29 16.19 -15.62 17.52
C ARG A 29 15.07 -16.13 16.63
N LEU A 30 14.82 -17.43 16.69
CA LEU A 30 13.64 -18.03 16.08
C LEU A 30 12.38 -17.50 16.79
N LEU A 31 11.38 -17.11 16.02
CA LEU A 31 10.10 -16.58 16.53
C LEU A 31 9.09 -17.69 16.86
N GLY A 32 9.54 -18.94 16.90
CA GLY A 32 8.71 -20.12 17.10
C GLY A 32 8.09 -20.61 15.80
N ASP A 33 6.95 -21.29 15.94
CA ASP A 33 6.26 -22.02 14.88
C ASP A 33 4.86 -21.46 14.59
N TYR A 34 4.62 -20.19 14.94
CA TYR A 34 3.32 -19.51 14.76
C TYR A 34 2.82 -19.52 13.31
N PHE A 35 3.73 -19.63 12.34
CA PHE A 35 3.36 -19.73 10.92
C PHE A 35 2.60 -21.04 10.61
N ASN A 36 2.65 -22.05 11.50
CA ASN A 36 1.86 -23.29 11.39
C ASN A 36 0.36 -23.09 11.65
N ASP A 37 -0.07 -21.91 12.12
CA ASP A 37 -1.48 -21.54 12.18
C ASP A 37 -2.06 -21.21 10.78
N HIS A 38 -1.24 -21.32 9.74
CA HIS A 38 -1.55 -21.01 8.36
C HIS A 38 -1.14 -22.15 7.42
N GLU A 39 -1.82 -22.22 6.27
CA GLU A 39 -1.45 -23.15 5.20
C GLU A 39 -0.53 -22.44 4.17
N PRO A 40 0.45 -23.14 3.59
CA PRO A 40 1.26 -22.58 2.50
C PRO A 40 0.39 -22.10 1.33
N GLY A 41 0.50 -20.81 0.99
CA GLY A 41 -0.27 -20.21 -0.09
C GLY A 41 -1.72 -19.86 0.27
N GLU A 42 -2.11 -19.93 1.54
CA GLU A 42 -3.46 -19.61 2.03
C GLU A 42 -3.96 -18.26 1.49
N SER A 43 -5.09 -18.28 0.78
CA SER A 43 -5.83 -17.07 0.42
C SER A 43 -6.72 -16.68 1.59
N VAL A 44 -6.29 -15.66 2.35
CA VAL A 44 -7.07 -15.12 3.48
C VAL A 44 -8.25 -14.29 2.95
N SER A 45 -8.04 -13.58 1.84
CA SER A 45 -9.05 -12.82 1.12
C SER A 45 -8.61 -12.53 -0.33
N PRO A 46 -9.42 -11.81 -1.15
CA PRO A 46 -8.97 -11.36 -2.47
C PRO A 46 -7.75 -10.41 -2.45
N HIS A 47 -7.45 -9.76 -1.32
CA HIS A 47 -6.31 -8.85 -1.19
C HIS A 47 -5.17 -9.39 -0.34
N VAL A 48 -5.38 -10.42 0.49
CA VAL A 48 -4.34 -10.94 1.40
C VAL A 48 -4.13 -12.43 1.17
N ARG A 49 -2.87 -12.79 0.87
CA ARG A 49 -2.40 -14.18 0.78
C ARG A 49 -1.24 -14.40 1.72
N VAL A 50 -1.21 -15.51 2.44
CA VAL A 50 0.00 -15.99 3.13
C VAL A 50 0.81 -16.77 2.10
N ALA A 51 1.81 -16.11 1.51
CA ALA A 51 2.52 -16.61 0.34
C ALA A 51 3.73 -17.48 0.68
N GLY A 52 4.37 -17.26 1.84
CA GLY A 52 5.60 -17.97 2.17
C GLY A 52 6.18 -17.60 3.52
N LEU A 53 7.44 -17.97 3.72
CA LEU A 53 8.22 -17.67 4.92
C LEU A 53 9.38 -16.73 4.59
N LYS A 54 9.61 -15.72 5.44
CA LYS A 54 10.78 -14.82 5.36
C LYS A 54 11.85 -15.31 6.33
N VAL A 55 13.04 -15.56 5.81
CA VAL A 55 14.20 -16.06 6.57
C VAL A 55 15.35 -15.06 6.46
N PHE A 56 16.03 -14.80 7.56
CA PHE A 56 17.23 -13.97 7.61
C PHE A 56 18.45 -14.87 7.84
N THR A 57 19.44 -14.86 6.94
CA THR A 57 20.67 -15.67 7.12
C THR A 57 21.83 -14.88 7.71
N ASP A 58 21.84 -13.56 7.52
CA ASP A 58 22.85 -12.66 8.03
C ASP A 58 22.29 -11.33 8.58
N PHE A 59 23.10 -10.72 9.44
CA PHE A 59 22.85 -9.42 10.05
C PHE A 59 24.13 -8.57 10.08
N ALA A 60 23.96 -7.24 10.18
CA ALA A 60 25.03 -6.26 10.26
C ALA A 60 26.08 -6.44 9.17
N ASN A 61 25.67 -6.34 7.90
CA ASN A 61 26.57 -6.48 6.75
C ASN A 61 27.34 -7.81 6.76
N ALA A 62 26.65 -8.87 7.18
CA ALA A 62 27.17 -10.22 7.32
C ALA A 62 28.39 -10.40 8.24
N THR A 63 28.56 -9.48 9.19
CA THR A 63 29.47 -9.73 10.32
C THR A 63 28.89 -10.77 11.29
N VAL A 64 27.58 -11.02 11.21
CA VAL A 64 26.88 -12.05 11.99
C VAL A 64 26.12 -12.97 11.04
N LEU A 65 26.45 -14.27 11.08
CA LEU A 65 25.65 -15.33 10.47
C LEU A 65 24.63 -15.82 11.51
N LEU A 66 23.37 -15.86 11.12
CA LEU A 66 22.25 -16.19 12.03
C LEU A 66 21.98 -17.70 12.09
N TRP A 67 22.64 -18.48 11.24
CA TRP A 67 22.50 -19.92 11.15
C TRP A 67 23.88 -20.57 11.06
N ASN A 68 24.00 -21.80 11.55
CA ASN A 68 25.05 -22.69 11.07
C ASN A 68 24.51 -23.53 9.90
N GLN A 69 25.41 -24.14 9.13
CA GLN A 69 25.03 -24.86 7.91
C GLN A 69 24.03 -25.99 8.17
N ALA A 70 24.28 -26.84 9.18
CA ALA A 70 23.44 -28.01 9.44
C ALA A 70 22.01 -27.62 9.83
N ASP A 71 21.84 -26.55 10.61
CA ASP A 71 20.51 -26.05 10.99
C ASP A 71 19.80 -25.41 9.80
N LEU A 72 20.53 -24.70 8.92
CA LEU A 72 19.98 -24.11 7.70
C LEU A 72 19.52 -25.20 6.72
N ASP A 73 20.34 -26.23 6.48
CA ASP A 73 20.02 -27.38 5.63
C ASP A 73 18.73 -28.07 6.11
N ALA A 74 18.68 -28.38 7.41
CA ALA A 74 17.52 -29.02 8.03
C ALA A 74 16.27 -28.14 7.92
N PHE A 75 16.41 -26.83 8.13
CA PHE A 75 15.30 -25.89 8.02
C PHE A 75 14.76 -25.80 6.59
N VAL A 76 15.62 -25.59 5.60
CA VAL A 76 15.24 -25.45 4.18
C VAL A 76 14.55 -26.72 3.70
N ALA A 77 15.12 -27.89 3.98
CA ALA A 77 14.53 -29.17 3.60
C ALA A 77 13.15 -29.39 4.25
N ALA A 78 13.01 -29.11 5.55
CA ALA A 78 11.75 -29.29 6.26
C ALA A 78 10.65 -28.35 5.73
N ARG A 79 10.95 -27.05 5.57
CA ARG A 79 9.96 -26.08 5.09
C ARG A 79 9.56 -26.33 3.64
N HIS A 80 10.51 -26.76 2.80
CA HIS A 80 10.18 -27.19 1.44
C HIS A 80 9.23 -28.39 1.43
N ALA A 81 9.50 -29.43 2.23
CA ALA A 81 8.64 -30.61 2.33
C ALA A 81 7.24 -30.29 2.87
N GLU A 82 7.11 -29.24 3.68
CA GLU A 82 5.83 -28.71 4.17
C GLU A 82 5.10 -27.86 3.11
N GLY A 83 5.71 -27.56 1.97
CA GLY A 83 5.11 -26.81 0.85
C GLY A 83 5.31 -25.29 0.91
N TRP A 84 6.12 -24.78 1.83
CA TRP A 84 6.38 -23.35 1.96
C TRP A 84 7.31 -22.83 0.86
N GLN A 85 6.94 -21.72 0.23
CA GLN A 85 7.90 -20.89 -0.51
C GLN A 85 8.76 -20.11 0.47
N LEU A 86 10.08 -20.15 0.28
CA LEU A 86 11.04 -19.43 1.11
C LEU A 86 11.47 -18.13 0.42
N ALA A 87 11.47 -17.02 1.16
CA ALA A 87 12.12 -15.77 0.79
C ALA A 87 13.29 -15.55 1.73
N ILE A 88 14.52 -15.74 1.24
CA ILE A 88 15.72 -15.83 2.06
C ILE A 88 16.56 -14.58 1.85
N LYS A 89 16.73 -13.77 2.89
CA LYS A 89 17.62 -12.61 2.89
C LYS A 89 19.07 -13.06 2.86
N ILE A 90 19.81 -12.68 1.81
CA ILE A 90 21.25 -12.90 1.68
C ILE A 90 21.98 -11.59 1.33
N VAL A 91 22.71 -11.02 2.28
CA VAL A 91 23.48 -9.77 2.05
C VAL A 91 24.95 -10.05 1.73
N SER A 92 25.46 -11.25 2.01
CA SER A 92 26.87 -11.61 1.73
C SER A 92 27.08 -12.81 0.81
N ALA A 93 28.27 -12.86 0.22
CA ALA A 93 28.77 -14.04 -0.51
C ALA A 93 28.75 -15.31 0.36
N THR A 94 29.06 -15.20 1.66
CA THR A 94 29.00 -16.33 2.60
C THR A 94 27.57 -16.85 2.75
N SER A 95 26.59 -15.96 2.97
CA SER A 95 25.18 -16.35 3.06
C SER A 95 24.67 -16.97 1.76
N LEU A 96 25.10 -16.47 0.60
CA LEU A 96 24.77 -17.10 -0.69
C LEU A 96 25.33 -18.52 -0.77
N ALA A 97 26.61 -18.72 -0.43
CA ALA A 97 27.21 -20.05 -0.45
C ALA A 97 26.47 -21.04 0.46
N MET A 98 26.13 -20.61 1.68
CA MET A 98 25.38 -21.44 2.63
C MET A 98 23.99 -21.83 2.12
N ILE A 99 23.25 -20.89 1.51
CA ILE A 99 21.89 -21.20 1.02
C ILE A 99 21.92 -22.03 -0.27
N LEU A 100 22.95 -21.90 -1.10
CA LEU A 100 23.15 -22.79 -2.25
C LEU A 100 23.43 -24.22 -1.80
N GLU A 101 24.24 -24.41 -0.76
CA GLU A 101 24.48 -25.74 -0.18
C GLU A 101 23.19 -26.34 0.41
N ALA A 102 22.43 -25.56 1.18
CA ALA A 102 21.14 -25.99 1.73
C ALA A 102 20.11 -26.31 0.63
N GLY A 103 20.06 -25.49 -0.41
CA GLY A 103 19.21 -25.71 -1.59
C GLY A 103 19.60 -26.96 -2.36
N ALA A 104 20.90 -27.22 -2.54
CA ALA A 104 21.40 -28.43 -3.18
C ALA A 104 21.05 -29.69 -2.37
N ALA A 105 21.19 -29.63 -1.04
CA ALA A 105 20.77 -30.73 -0.16
C ALA A 105 19.25 -30.98 -0.24
N ALA A 106 18.44 -29.93 -0.22
CA ALA A 106 16.99 -30.03 -0.37
C ALA A 106 16.58 -30.56 -1.75
N HIS A 107 17.20 -30.08 -2.84
CA HIS A 107 16.96 -30.55 -4.20
C HIS A 107 17.37 -32.03 -4.39
N ALA A 108 18.46 -32.46 -3.76
CA ALA A 108 18.88 -33.85 -3.79
C ALA A 108 17.89 -34.78 -3.05
N ALA A 109 17.26 -34.28 -1.98
CA ALA A 109 16.24 -35.01 -1.23
C ALA A 109 14.87 -35.01 -1.94
N ASP A 110 14.50 -33.87 -2.54
CA ASP A 110 13.28 -33.67 -3.31
C ASP A 110 13.58 -32.84 -4.59
N PRO A 111 13.62 -33.48 -5.78
CA PRO A 111 13.89 -32.79 -7.05
C PRO A 111 12.86 -31.71 -7.42
N THR A 112 11.74 -31.62 -6.71
CA THR A 112 10.74 -30.56 -6.91
C THR A 112 11.09 -29.24 -6.21
N PHE A 113 12.20 -29.17 -5.45
CA PHE A 113 12.67 -27.97 -4.75
C PHE A 113 12.57 -26.67 -5.57
N GLY A 114 13.14 -26.66 -6.78
CA GLY A 114 13.12 -25.48 -7.64
C GLY A 114 11.71 -25.06 -8.11
N GLN A 115 10.75 -25.98 -8.12
CA GLN A 115 9.35 -25.67 -8.47
C GLN A 115 8.66 -24.82 -7.41
N ALA A 116 9.17 -24.81 -6.17
CA ALA A 116 8.71 -23.93 -5.10
C ALA A 116 9.19 -22.47 -5.28
N ARG A 117 10.01 -22.17 -6.31
CA ARG A 117 10.55 -20.84 -6.62
C ARG A 117 11.15 -20.14 -5.38
N PRO A 118 12.04 -20.80 -4.61
CA PRO A 118 12.66 -20.17 -3.44
C PRO A 118 13.40 -18.89 -3.87
N ARG A 119 13.15 -17.79 -3.15
CA ARG A 119 13.63 -16.46 -3.51
C ARG A 119 14.89 -16.11 -2.74
N LEU A 120 15.89 -15.64 -3.47
CA LEU A 120 17.11 -15.07 -2.91
C LEU A 120 16.95 -13.57 -2.87
N GLU A 121 16.71 -13.02 -1.67
CA GLU A 121 16.41 -11.62 -1.45
C GLU A 121 17.71 -10.81 -1.34
N HIS A 122 17.70 -9.63 -1.95
CA HIS A 122 18.83 -8.73 -2.20
C HIS A 122 19.73 -9.12 -3.36
N MET A 123 20.22 -10.36 -3.39
CA MET A 123 21.10 -10.85 -4.47
C MET A 123 22.25 -9.89 -4.79
N LEU A 124 22.95 -9.44 -3.73
CA LEU A 124 24.00 -8.44 -3.84
C LEU A 124 25.28 -9.01 -4.44
N PHE A 125 25.59 -10.29 -4.18
CA PHE A 125 26.85 -10.89 -4.58
C PHE A 125 26.62 -12.26 -5.18
N ALA A 126 27.16 -12.53 -6.37
CA ALA A 126 27.20 -13.87 -6.95
C ALA A 126 28.32 -13.97 -8.00
N THR A 127 29.13 -15.02 -7.95
CA THR A 127 30.07 -15.34 -9.05
C THR A 127 29.35 -16.00 -10.23
N PRO A 128 29.95 -16.05 -11.43
CA PRO A 128 29.37 -16.76 -12.57
C PRO A 128 29.01 -18.22 -12.29
N GLU A 129 29.84 -18.92 -11.51
CA GLU A 129 29.57 -20.31 -11.10
C GLU A 129 28.34 -20.37 -10.18
N GLN A 130 28.24 -19.46 -9.21
CA GLN A 130 27.07 -19.39 -8.33
C GLN A 130 25.79 -19.01 -9.10
N ILE A 131 25.87 -18.18 -10.15
CA ILE A 131 24.73 -17.88 -11.02
C ILE A 131 24.24 -19.15 -11.74
N ALA A 132 25.16 -20.03 -12.16
CA ALA A 132 24.79 -21.33 -12.73
C ALA A 132 24.10 -22.22 -11.68
N ASP A 133 24.64 -22.28 -10.45
CA ASP A 133 24.03 -23.04 -9.35
C ASP A 133 22.62 -22.51 -9.01
N ILE A 134 22.42 -21.19 -8.99
CA ILE A 134 21.11 -20.55 -8.79
C ILE A 134 20.10 -21.05 -9.83
N SER A 135 20.50 -21.09 -11.10
CA SER A 135 19.68 -21.59 -12.20
C SER A 135 19.36 -23.08 -12.04
N ASP A 136 20.37 -23.91 -11.80
CA ASP A 136 20.20 -25.37 -11.70
C ASP A 136 19.31 -25.78 -10.53
N LEU A 137 19.38 -25.05 -9.41
CA LEU A 137 18.56 -25.30 -8.21
C LEU A 137 17.17 -24.66 -8.29
N GLY A 138 16.90 -23.82 -9.29
CA GLY A 138 15.61 -23.14 -9.47
C GLY A 138 15.35 -22.03 -8.46
N PHE A 139 16.40 -21.42 -7.91
CA PHE A 139 16.26 -20.21 -7.10
C PHE A 139 15.85 -19.02 -7.97
N VAL A 140 15.00 -18.14 -7.43
CA VAL A 140 14.58 -16.90 -8.08
C VAL A 140 15.36 -15.72 -7.47
N PRO A 141 16.22 -15.04 -8.25
CA PRO A 141 16.89 -13.84 -7.76
C PRO A 141 15.89 -12.70 -7.52
N ALA A 142 15.91 -12.09 -6.34
CA ALA A 142 15.19 -10.85 -6.06
C ALA A 142 16.22 -9.72 -5.85
N ILE A 143 16.39 -8.90 -6.88
CA ILE A 143 17.45 -7.89 -7.00
C ILE A 143 17.01 -6.52 -6.48
N ASN A 144 17.85 -5.90 -5.66
CA ASN A 144 17.64 -4.53 -5.21
C ASN A 144 18.12 -3.52 -6.26
N THR A 145 17.21 -3.04 -7.12
CA THR A 145 17.56 -2.11 -8.21
C THR A 145 17.95 -0.71 -7.74
N ASN A 146 17.83 -0.43 -6.44
CA ASN A 146 18.32 0.78 -5.77
C ASN A 146 19.82 0.74 -5.39
N VAL A 147 20.58 -0.25 -5.86
CA VAL A 147 22.04 -0.34 -5.69
C VAL A 147 22.77 0.15 -6.97
N PRO A 148 23.77 1.04 -6.91
CA PRO A 148 24.36 1.65 -5.71
C PRO A 148 23.43 2.70 -5.11
N GLY A 149 23.28 2.68 -3.79
CA GLY A 149 22.37 3.55 -3.07
C GLY A 149 22.21 3.07 -1.63
N GLN A 150 21.49 3.83 -0.82
CA GLN A 150 21.30 3.45 0.57
C GLN A 150 20.23 2.36 0.65
N LEU A 151 20.65 1.11 0.89
CA LEU A 151 19.76 0.08 1.39
C LEU A 151 19.50 0.37 2.86
N VAL A 152 18.27 0.79 3.16
CA VAL A 152 17.85 1.12 4.52
C VAL A 152 18.05 -0.10 5.42
N GLY A 153 18.83 0.06 6.49
CA GLY A 153 19.17 -1.02 7.42
C GLY A 153 20.46 -1.78 7.09
N GLU A 154 21.10 -1.53 5.94
CA GLU A 154 22.36 -2.16 5.53
C GLU A 154 23.34 -1.06 5.05
N PRO A 155 23.98 -0.31 5.97
CA PRO A 155 24.97 0.71 5.62
C PRO A 155 26.23 0.10 4.98
N ASP A 156 27.04 0.86 4.26
CA ASP A 156 28.37 0.42 3.77
C ASP A 156 28.43 -0.80 2.83
N ILE A 157 27.35 -1.12 2.10
CA ILE A 157 27.33 -2.23 1.10
C ILE A 157 28.41 -2.05 0.03
N GLU A 158 28.73 -0.81 -0.36
CA GLU A 158 29.82 -0.54 -1.30
C GLU A 158 31.18 -1.04 -0.78
N ALA A 159 31.41 -0.94 0.54
CA ALA A 159 32.63 -1.46 1.15
C ALA A 159 32.64 -3.00 1.20
N LEU A 160 31.48 -3.65 1.28
CA LEU A 160 31.38 -5.09 1.09
C LEU A 160 31.68 -5.48 -0.35
N GLY A 161 31.08 -4.79 -1.33
CA GLY A 161 31.31 -5.07 -2.75
C GLY A 161 32.75 -4.92 -3.18
N ALA A 162 33.47 -3.93 -2.65
CA ALA A 162 34.90 -3.75 -2.88
C ALA A 162 35.78 -4.92 -2.40
N ARG A 163 35.24 -5.86 -1.61
CA ARG A 163 35.95 -7.07 -1.14
C ARG A 163 35.69 -8.29 -2.03
N GLU A 164 34.69 -8.22 -2.90
CA GLU A 164 34.28 -9.32 -3.76
C GLU A 164 34.99 -9.29 -5.11
N PRO A 165 35.03 -10.42 -5.85
CA PRO A 165 35.58 -10.44 -7.20
C PRO A 165 34.88 -9.43 -8.13
N VAL A 166 35.62 -8.87 -9.08
CA VAL A 166 35.06 -7.98 -10.11
C VAL A 166 33.93 -8.69 -10.84
N GLY A 167 32.79 -8.00 -11.02
CA GLY A 167 31.59 -8.53 -11.65
C GLY A 167 30.70 -9.37 -10.73
N ALA A 168 31.13 -9.67 -9.50
CA ALA A 168 30.28 -10.40 -8.55
C ALA A 168 29.28 -9.49 -7.82
N TYR A 169 29.54 -8.18 -7.75
CA TYR A 169 28.67 -7.21 -7.07
C TYR A 169 27.52 -6.74 -7.96
N ALA A 170 26.30 -6.99 -7.47
CA ALA A 170 25.01 -6.71 -8.10
C ALA A 170 24.98 -7.13 -9.58
N PRO A 171 25.16 -8.43 -9.89
CA PRO A 171 25.39 -8.95 -11.25
C PRO A 171 24.08 -9.09 -12.05
N TRP A 172 23.28 -8.03 -12.13
CA TRP A 172 21.92 -8.10 -12.63
C TRP A 172 21.82 -8.50 -14.09
N ARG A 173 22.68 -7.95 -14.94
CA ARG A 173 22.69 -8.27 -16.36
C ARG A 173 23.13 -9.72 -16.57
N SER A 174 24.16 -10.16 -15.85
CA SER A 174 24.63 -11.55 -15.86
C SER A 174 23.52 -12.54 -15.47
N LEU A 175 22.66 -12.21 -14.50
CA LEU A 175 21.50 -13.05 -14.17
C LEU A 175 20.52 -13.19 -15.35
N PHE A 176 20.22 -12.10 -16.06
CA PHE A 176 19.37 -12.17 -17.27
C PHE A 176 20.04 -12.92 -18.42
N GLU A 177 21.36 -12.75 -18.62
CA GLU A 177 22.12 -13.48 -19.64
C GLU A 177 22.18 -14.99 -19.36
N ALA A 178 22.10 -15.38 -18.09
CA ALA A 178 21.92 -16.77 -17.65
C ALA A 178 20.47 -17.29 -17.80
N LEU A 179 19.57 -16.54 -18.45
CA LEU A 179 18.16 -16.88 -18.66
C LEU A 179 17.32 -17.05 -17.38
N LEU A 180 17.79 -16.49 -16.26
CA LEU A 180 16.98 -16.35 -15.05
C LEU A 180 15.93 -15.25 -15.25
N THR A 181 14.95 -15.22 -14.36
CA THR A 181 13.91 -14.18 -14.30
C THR A 181 14.00 -13.37 -13.01
N PRO A 182 15.01 -12.48 -12.85
CA PRO A 182 15.14 -11.68 -11.63
C PRO A 182 13.91 -10.82 -11.36
N ALA A 183 13.46 -10.79 -10.10
CA ALA A 183 12.41 -9.90 -9.62
C ALA A 183 13.02 -8.62 -9.02
N GLY A 184 12.55 -7.45 -9.45
CA GLY A 184 13.02 -6.17 -8.91
C GLY A 184 12.34 -5.84 -7.58
N ILE A 185 13.12 -5.58 -6.53
CA ILE A 185 12.64 -5.21 -5.21
C ILE A 185 13.24 -3.88 -4.73
N SER A 186 12.50 -3.17 -3.86
CA SER A 186 12.94 -1.88 -3.29
C SER A 186 13.58 -2.02 -1.90
N GLY A 187 13.24 -3.09 -1.16
CA GLY A 187 13.53 -3.21 0.27
C GLY A 187 12.61 -2.38 1.18
N PHE A 188 11.63 -1.65 0.62
CA PHE A 188 10.72 -0.75 1.35
C PHE A 188 9.32 -1.36 1.55
N PRO A 189 8.61 -1.09 2.67
CA PRO A 189 9.04 -0.33 3.85
C PRO A 189 9.77 -1.21 4.86
N SER A 190 11.10 -1.15 4.88
CA SER A 190 11.89 -1.57 6.04
C SER A 190 11.82 -0.46 7.07
N PHE A 191 10.81 -0.52 7.95
CA PHE A 191 10.60 0.30 9.16
C PHE A 191 11.40 1.61 9.20
N HIS A 192 10.85 2.70 8.66
CA HIS A 192 11.05 4.12 9.05
C HIS A 192 10.35 4.97 7.98
N VAL A 193 9.02 5.11 8.12
CA VAL A 193 8.22 6.02 7.29
C VAL A 193 8.40 7.50 7.73
N GLU A 194 9.37 7.77 8.62
CA GLU A 194 9.58 9.08 9.24
C GLU A 194 10.91 9.75 8.87
N GLU A 195 11.73 9.18 7.98
CA GLU A 195 12.94 9.86 7.53
C GLU A 195 12.60 10.93 6.45
N PRO A 196 12.82 12.23 6.71
CA PRO A 196 12.49 13.32 5.80
C PRO A 196 13.61 13.52 4.78
N THR A 197 13.94 12.46 4.03
CA THR A 197 15.12 12.46 3.15
C THR A 197 14.86 13.11 1.79
N GLY A 198 13.60 13.45 1.46
CA GLY A 198 13.25 14.17 0.22
C GLY A 198 13.56 13.44 -1.08
N ALA A 199 14.07 12.19 -1.02
CA ALA A 199 14.26 11.33 -2.18
C ALA A 199 13.05 10.39 -2.34
N PRO A 200 12.64 10.05 -3.56
CA PRO A 200 11.47 9.21 -3.83
C PRO A 200 11.76 7.73 -3.54
N PHE A 201 12.08 7.40 -2.30
CA PHE A 201 12.34 6.04 -1.85
C PHE A 201 11.13 5.15 -2.18
N GLY A 202 11.38 4.08 -2.93
CA GLY A 202 10.35 3.11 -3.31
C GLY A 202 9.55 3.44 -4.58
N SER A 203 9.83 4.56 -5.28
CA SER A 203 9.21 4.83 -6.59
C SER A 203 9.63 3.79 -7.64
N PRO A 204 8.70 3.03 -8.26
CA PRO A 204 9.06 2.05 -9.29
C PRO A 204 9.76 2.67 -10.51
N ILE A 205 9.37 3.88 -10.91
CA ILE A 205 10.04 4.59 -12.02
C ILE A 205 11.48 4.93 -11.67
N HIS A 206 11.72 5.37 -10.43
CA HIS A 206 13.09 5.64 -9.96
C HIS A 206 13.91 4.34 -9.94
N LEU A 207 13.34 3.24 -9.45
CA LEU A 207 14.01 1.92 -9.44
C LEU A 207 14.35 1.43 -10.86
N ILE A 208 13.47 1.64 -11.83
CA ILE A 208 13.75 1.34 -13.25
C ILE A 208 14.87 2.22 -13.78
N TYR A 209 14.86 3.53 -13.47
CA TYR A 209 15.96 4.43 -13.82
C TYR A 209 17.30 3.95 -13.23
N GLN A 210 17.33 3.55 -11.96
CA GLN A 210 18.54 3.04 -11.31
C GLN A 210 18.98 1.70 -11.91
N ALA A 211 18.04 0.81 -12.24
CA ALA A 211 18.32 -0.44 -12.92
C ALA A 211 19.04 -0.24 -14.27
N VAL A 212 18.61 0.77 -15.04
CA VAL A 212 19.13 1.05 -16.39
C VAL A 212 20.41 1.87 -16.37
N THR A 213 20.50 2.86 -15.49
CA THR A 213 21.63 3.82 -15.47
C THR A 213 22.71 3.46 -14.47
N ARG A 214 22.39 2.61 -13.48
CA ARG A 214 23.18 2.34 -12.28
C ARG A 214 23.44 3.57 -11.41
N VAL A 215 22.83 4.72 -11.71
CA VAL A 215 23.06 5.96 -10.96
C VAL A 215 22.34 5.87 -9.61
N GLY A 216 23.07 6.12 -8.53
CA GLY A 216 22.50 6.03 -7.18
C GLY A 216 21.64 7.22 -6.78
N ASN A 217 21.19 7.20 -5.53
CA ASN A 217 20.37 8.28 -4.97
C ASN A 217 21.05 9.64 -5.17
N LEU A 218 20.24 10.66 -5.50
CA LEU A 218 20.67 12.05 -5.73
C LEU A 218 21.70 12.24 -6.86
N GLY A 219 21.78 11.29 -7.81
CA GLY A 219 22.70 11.39 -8.94
C GLY A 219 24.13 10.95 -8.60
N THR A 220 24.33 10.25 -7.48
CA THR A 220 25.64 9.73 -7.07
C THR A 220 26.17 8.77 -8.16
N PRO A 221 27.38 9.01 -8.71
CA PRO A 221 27.98 8.08 -9.67
C PRO A 221 28.20 6.70 -9.06
N SER A 222 27.97 5.66 -9.85
CA SER A 222 28.24 4.28 -9.44
C SER A 222 29.73 4.01 -9.32
N PRO A 223 30.14 3.12 -8.41
CA PRO A 223 31.42 2.41 -8.55
C PRO A 223 31.58 1.82 -9.95
N ALA A 224 32.79 1.90 -10.51
CA ALA A 224 33.05 1.50 -11.90
C ALA A 224 32.66 0.04 -12.20
N GLU A 225 32.85 -0.85 -11.22
CA GLU A 225 32.47 -2.27 -11.29
C GLU A 225 30.97 -2.52 -11.49
N LEU A 226 30.10 -1.59 -11.07
CA LEU A 226 28.66 -1.72 -11.29
C LEU A 226 28.23 -1.32 -12.71
N LEU A 227 29.05 -0.52 -13.40
CA LEU A 227 28.72 0.02 -14.72
C LEU A 227 28.74 -1.03 -15.85
N GLU A 228 29.23 -2.24 -15.59
CA GLU A 228 29.22 -3.37 -16.53
C GLU A 228 27.93 -4.19 -16.48
N GLU A 229 27.15 -4.02 -15.42
CA GLU A 229 25.96 -4.80 -15.09
C GLU A 229 24.62 -4.00 -15.14
N PRO A 230 24.43 -2.98 -16.01
CA PRO A 230 23.14 -2.31 -16.16
C PRO A 230 22.14 -3.22 -16.88
N LEU A 231 20.86 -3.05 -16.56
CA LEU A 231 19.78 -3.67 -17.32
C LEU A 231 19.41 -2.80 -18.52
N ILE A 232 18.95 -3.42 -19.60
CA ILE A 232 18.21 -2.66 -20.63
C ILE A 232 16.81 -2.32 -20.11
N PRO A 233 16.13 -1.26 -20.63
CA PRO A 233 14.81 -0.86 -20.17
C PRO A 233 13.77 -1.99 -20.14
N GLU A 234 13.77 -2.88 -21.12
CA GLU A 234 12.87 -4.03 -21.19
C GLU A 234 13.09 -5.02 -20.05
N GLN A 235 14.35 -5.28 -19.69
CA GLN A 235 14.71 -6.14 -18.55
C GLN A 235 14.30 -5.49 -17.23
N ALA A 236 14.55 -4.19 -17.07
CA ALA A 236 14.14 -3.45 -15.88
C ALA A 236 12.61 -3.42 -15.71
N MET A 237 11.86 -3.21 -16.80
CA MET A 237 10.40 -3.30 -16.79
C MET A 237 9.92 -4.71 -16.45
N ALA A 238 10.51 -5.75 -17.03
CA ALA A 238 10.15 -7.14 -16.74
C ALA A 238 10.43 -7.49 -15.27
N ALA A 239 11.57 -7.07 -14.73
CA ALA A 239 11.94 -7.28 -13.33
C ALA A 239 10.88 -6.72 -12.36
N HIS A 240 10.38 -5.52 -12.63
CA HIS A 240 9.39 -4.83 -11.80
C HIS A 240 7.92 -5.14 -12.15
N THR A 241 7.66 -6.03 -13.10
CA THR A 241 6.29 -6.42 -13.49
C THR A 241 6.13 -7.95 -13.52
N ILE A 242 6.34 -8.57 -14.67
CA ILE A 242 6.03 -9.99 -14.89
C ILE A 242 6.96 -10.92 -14.10
N ASN A 243 8.24 -10.59 -13.93
CA ASN A 243 9.15 -11.43 -13.15
C ASN A 243 8.81 -11.36 -11.66
N ALA A 244 8.46 -10.19 -11.14
CA ALA A 244 8.00 -10.04 -9.76
C ALA A 244 6.68 -10.80 -9.51
N ALA A 245 5.74 -10.77 -10.46
CA ALA A 245 4.53 -11.59 -10.39
C ALA A 245 4.85 -13.09 -10.43
N SER A 246 5.77 -13.51 -11.30
CA SER A 246 6.23 -14.91 -11.40
C SER A 246 6.90 -15.39 -10.12
N ALA A 247 7.76 -14.57 -9.53
CA ALA A 247 8.40 -14.88 -8.25
C ALA A 247 7.38 -15.15 -7.13
N ALA A 248 6.16 -14.60 -7.21
CA ALA A 248 5.09 -14.80 -6.23
C ALA A 248 3.99 -15.80 -6.68
N PHE A 249 4.18 -16.52 -7.79
CA PHE A 249 3.16 -17.38 -8.41
C PHE A 249 1.85 -16.65 -8.76
N GLU A 250 1.96 -15.45 -9.32
CA GLU A 250 0.81 -14.65 -9.77
C GLU A 250 0.97 -14.17 -11.22
N ASP A 251 1.89 -14.75 -11.97
CA ASP A 251 2.14 -14.43 -13.38
C ASP A 251 1.01 -14.88 -14.32
N ASP A 252 0.06 -15.67 -13.84
CA ASP A 252 -1.18 -16.03 -14.54
C ASP A 252 -2.28 -14.97 -14.38
N VAL A 253 -2.31 -14.26 -13.24
CA VAL A 253 -3.35 -13.28 -12.90
C VAL A 253 -2.91 -11.82 -13.05
N LYS A 254 -1.61 -11.51 -13.01
CA LYS A 254 -1.09 -10.12 -13.15
C LYS A 254 0.31 -10.06 -13.76
N GLY A 255 0.92 -8.88 -13.73
CA GLY A 255 2.28 -8.63 -14.21
C GLY A 255 2.43 -8.35 -15.72
N SER A 256 1.37 -8.51 -16.52
CA SER A 256 1.36 -8.11 -17.93
C SER A 256 -0.02 -7.63 -18.38
N ILE A 257 -0.06 -6.82 -19.44
CA ILE A 257 -1.30 -6.37 -20.08
C ILE A 257 -1.73 -7.45 -21.07
N THR A 258 -2.49 -8.44 -20.60
CA THR A 258 -2.95 -9.57 -21.40
C THR A 258 -4.39 -9.92 -21.04
N PRO A 259 -5.29 -10.18 -22.01
CA PRO A 259 -6.67 -10.56 -21.70
C PRO A 259 -6.75 -11.73 -20.71
N GLY A 260 -7.61 -11.59 -19.70
CA GLY A 260 -7.77 -12.57 -18.61
C GLY A 260 -7.03 -12.22 -17.32
N LYS A 261 -6.07 -11.29 -17.37
CA LYS A 261 -5.39 -10.76 -16.18
C LYS A 261 -6.14 -9.58 -15.54
N LEU A 262 -5.78 -9.29 -14.31
CA LEU A 262 -6.25 -8.12 -13.56
C LEU A 262 -5.91 -6.82 -14.29
N ALA A 263 -6.85 -5.89 -14.29
CA ALA A 263 -6.66 -4.54 -14.81
C ALA A 263 -5.90 -3.66 -13.80
N ASP A 264 -4.67 -4.07 -13.51
CA ASP A 264 -3.69 -3.33 -12.72
C ASP A 264 -2.80 -2.55 -13.69
N LEU A 265 -3.16 -1.30 -13.92
CA LEU A 265 -2.59 -0.49 -15.00
C LEU A 265 -2.04 0.81 -14.44
N VAL A 266 -0.95 1.27 -15.03
CA VAL A 266 -0.45 2.63 -14.84
C VAL A 266 -0.41 3.33 -16.19
N VAL A 267 -0.75 4.61 -16.20
CA VAL A 267 -0.52 5.49 -17.35
C VAL A 267 0.62 6.41 -16.98
N LEU A 268 1.64 6.45 -17.84
CA LEU A 268 2.87 7.21 -17.63
C LEU A 268 2.92 8.41 -18.56
N SER A 269 3.60 9.49 -18.15
CA SER A 269 3.80 10.69 -18.98
C SER A 269 4.78 10.49 -20.14
N GLY A 270 5.55 9.41 -20.10
CA GLY A 270 6.48 9.01 -21.16
C GLY A 270 6.67 7.49 -21.19
N ASP A 271 7.20 7.00 -22.30
CA ASP A 271 7.52 5.58 -22.49
C ASP A 271 8.95 5.29 -21.98
N PRO A 272 9.11 4.52 -20.89
CA PRO A 272 10.44 4.20 -20.34
C PRO A 272 11.31 3.38 -21.29
N LEU A 273 10.74 2.76 -22.33
CA LEU A 273 11.48 2.00 -23.35
C LEU A 273 11.98 2.89 -24.50
N ALA A 274 11.44 4.10 -24.66
CA ALA A 274 11.72 4.97 -25.79
C ALA A 274 12.51 6.24 -25.43
N VAL A 275 12.41 6.72 -24.19
CA VAL A 275 13.19 7.88 -23.74
C VAL A 275 14.67 7.53 -23.57
N LEU A 276 15.53 8.55 -23.53
CA LEU A 276 16.92 8.34 -23.11
C LEU A 276 16.95 7.82 -21.66
N PRO A 277 17.87 6.90 -21.31
CA PRO A 277 17.97 6.37 -19.95
C PRO A 277 17.98 7.44 -18.84
N ALA A 278 18.68 8.55 -19.08
CA ALA A 278 18.75 9.66 -18.14
C ALA A 278 17.40 10.37 -17.89
N ALA A 279 16.47 10.28 -18.84
CA ALA A 279 15.15 10.92 -18.77
C ALA A 279 14.06 9.98 -18.20
N ILE A 280 14.38 8.70 -17.93
CA ILE A 280 13.42 7.77 -17.31
C ILE A 280 12.94 8.32 -15.96
N ASN A 281 13.83 8.95 -15.19
CA ASN A 281 13.51 9.49 -13.87
C ASN A 281 12.52 10.66 -13.90
N ASP A 282 12.35 11.32 -15.04
CA ASP A 282 11.43 12.44 -15.22
C ASP A 282 10.00 11.97 -15.56
N ILE A 283 9.82 10.66 -15.81
CA ILE A 283 8.51 10.08 -16.08
C ILE A 283 7.66 10.09 -14.80
N THR A 284 6.45 10.58 -14.93
CA THR A 284 5.46 10.66 -13.83
C THR A 284 4.32 9.69 -14.08
N VAL A 285 3.74 9.19 -12.99
CA VAL A 285 2.51 8.40 -13.05
C VAL A 285 1.34 9.37 -13.19
N LEU A 286 0.60 9.28 -14.28
CA LEU A 286 -0.59 10.09 -14.55
C LEU A 286 -1.86 9.46 -13.98
N MET A 287 -1.90 8.12 -13.95
CA MET A 287 -3.02 7.35 -13.42
C MET A 287 -2.53 6.01 -12.90
N THR A 288 -3.09 5.56 -11.78
CA THR A 288 -2.98 4.17 -11.30
C THR A 288 -4.37 3.57 -11.22
N MET A 289 -4.52 2.38 -11.79
CA MET A 289 -5.72 1.56 -11.76
C MET A 289 -5.40 0.23 -11.09
N ILE A 290 -6.26 -0.21 -10.17
CA ILE A 290 -6.16 -1.48 -9.47
C ILE A 290 -7.46 -2.24 -9.71
N GLY A 291 -7.36 -3.43 -10.33
CA GLY A 291 -8.53 -4.27 -10.60
C GLY A 291 -9.61 -3.59 -11.45
N GLY A 292 -9.25 -2.65 -12.32
CA GLY A 292 -10.18 -1.91 -13.16
C GLY A 292 -10.72 -0.61 -12.56
N ARG A 293 -10.34 -0.29 -11.32
CA ARG A 293 -10.74 0.93 -10.61
C ARG A 293 -9.58 1.90 -10.54
N VAL A 294 -9.81 3.17 -10.86
CA VAL A 294 -8.79 4.20 -10.72
C VAL A 294 -8.63 4.52 -9.23
N GLU A 295 -7.40 4.45 -8.73
CA GLU A 295 -7.02 4.68 -7.33
C GLU A 295 -6.10 5.91 -7.20
N HIS A 296 -5.49 6.34 -8.31
CA HIS A 296 -4.71 7.57 -8.38
C HIS A 296 -4.94 8.27 -9.72
N CYS A 297 -5.10 9.58 -9.69
CA CYS A 297 -5.11 10.45 -10.85
C CYS A 297 -4.25 11.68 -10.55
N ALA A 298 -3.26 11.96 -11.39
CA ALA A 298 -2.42 13.14 -11.24
C ALA A 298 -3.19 14.41 -11.59
N ALA A 299 -2.91 15.51 -10.89
CA ALA A 299 -3.54 16.80 -11.15
C ALA A 299 -3.31 17.22 -12.62
N GLY A 300 -4.37 17.65 -13.30
CA GLY A 300 -4.34 18.00 -14.73
C GLY A 300 -4.45 16.80 -15.69
N SER A 301 -4.61 15.58 -15.18
CA SER A 301 -4.82 14.35 -15.98
C SER A 301 -6.26 13.83 -15.91
N GLU A 302 -7.20 14.62 -15.41
CA GLU A 302 -8.59 14.19 -15.15
C GLU A 302 -9.30 13.69 -16.42
N ALA A 303 -8.92 14.22 -17.59
CA ALA A 303 -9.48 13.82 -18.87
C ALA A 303 -9.19 12.36 -19.28
N ILE A 304 -8.15 11.74 -18.71
CA ILE A 304 -7.76 10.35 -19.01
C ILE A 304 -8.08 9.39 -17.85
N CYS A 305 -8.53 9.91 -16.72
CA CYS A 305 -8.93 9.12 -15.56
C CYS A 305 -10.44 8.84 -15.68
N PRO A 306 -10.86 7.61 -16.05
CA PRO A 306 -12.27 7.27 -15.96
C PRO A 306 -12.74 7.46 -14.51
N ASP A 307 -14.00 7.87 -14.38
CA ASP A 307 -14.66 8.25 -13.13
C ASP A 307 -14.13 7.46 -11.92
N LEU A 308 -13.52 8.16 -10.94
CA LEU A 308 -12.98 7.60 -9.68
C LEU A 308 -14.08 7.01 -8.77
N SER A 309 -15.31 6.95 -9.28
CA SER A 309 -16.50 6.45 -8.61
C SER A 309 -16.34 4.99 -8.16
N PRO A 310 -16.56 4.69 -6.87
CA PRO A 310 -16.58 3.32 -6.40
C PRO A 310 -17.74 2.48 -6.92
N SER A 311 -17.46 1.50 -7.78
CA SER A 311 -18.38 0.39 -8.04
C SER A 311 -18.37 -0.61 -6.88
N GLY A 312 -19.46 -0.69 -6.10
CA GLY A 312 -19.52 -1.68 -5.01
C GLY A 312 -20.73 -1.73 -4.07
N THR A 313 -21.64 -0.76 -4.03
CA THR A 313 -22.97 -0.92 -3.39
C THR A 313 -24.01 -0.51 -4.43
N PRO A 314 -25.14 -1.23 -4.60
CA PRO A 314 -26.08 -0.95 -5.68
C PRO A 314 -26.52 0.51 -5.62
N ALA A 315 -26.36 1.24 -6.72
CA ALA A 315 -26.89 2.58 -6.85
C ALA A 315 -28.39 2.56 -6.54
N PRO A 316 -28.89 3.38 -5.61
CA PRO A 316 -30.25 3.90 -5.75
C PRO A 316 -30.23 4.69 -7.06
N GLY A 317 -31.10 4.31 -8.00
CA GLY A 317 -31.00 4.70 -9.39
C GLY A 317 -30.72 6.19 -9.61
N ALA A 318 -29.73 6.48 -10.44
CA ALA A 318 -29.58 7.78 -11.11
C ALA A 318 -30.72 7.94 -12.13
N GLY A 319 -31.91 8.26 -11.63
CA GLY A 319 -32.63 9.36 -12.23
C GLY A 319 -31.92 10.63 -11.78
N SER A 320 -31.08 11.21 -12.64
CA SER A 320 -30.70 12.61 -12.51
C SER A 320 -31.95 13.45 -12.79
N THR A 321 -32.85 13.50 -11.83
CA THR A 321 -33.62 14.72 -11.63
C THR A 321 -32.63 15.79 -11.14
N PRO A 322 -32.72 17.04 -11.62
CA PRO A 322 -31.98 18.16 -11.03
C PRO A 322 -32.22 18.18 -9.51
N PRO A 323 -31.38 18.87 -8.71
CA PRO A 323 -31.65 18.99 -7.30
C PRO A 323 -33.12 19.41 -7.13
N PRO A 324 -33.93 18.75 -6.28
CA PRO A 324 -35.18 19.37 -5.90
C PRO A 324 -34.78 20.76 -5.40
N ASN A 325 -35.48 21.80 -5.86
CA ASN A 325 -35.24 23.21 -5.59
C ASN A 325 -35.24 23.52 -4.07
N GLY A 326 -34.29 22.97 -3.32
CA GLY A 326 -34.27 22.94 -1.89
C GLY A 326 -33.25 23.92 -1.36
N VAL A 327 -33.61 24.56 -0.26
CA VAL A 327 -32.76 25.52 0.45
C VAL A 327 -32.19 24.83 1.69
N SER A 328 -30.98 25.21 2.10
CA SER A 328 -30.50 24.83 3.42
C SER A 328 -31.43 25.44 4.47
N LEU A 329 -32.04 24.59 5.30
CA LEU A 329 -32.96 24.95 6.37
C LEU A 329 -32.23 25.42 7.63
N GLY A 330 -30.90 25.53 7.58
CA GLY A 330 -30.05 26.00 8.69
C GLY A 330 -30.27 27.48 9.03
N ALA A 331 -30.73 28.29 8.07
CA ALA A 331 -31.04 29.70 8.30
C ALA A 331 -32.16 29.89 9.34
N GLY A 332 -31.79 30.32 10.55
CA GLY A 332 -32.70 30.52 11.69
C GLY A 332 -32.89 29.30 12.59
N ALA A 333 -32.14 28.21 12.38
CA ALA A 333 -32.11 27.08 13.29
C ALA A 333 -31.39 27.45 14.61
N THR A 334 -31.78 26.80 15.70
CA THR A 334 -31.01 26.87 16.96
C THR A 334 -30.00 25.73 16.95
N VAL A 335 -28.71 26.06 17.04
CA VAL A 335 -27.65 25.06 17.08
C VAL A 335 -27.04 25.00 18.47
N THR A 336 -26.85 23.78 18.97
CA THR A 336 -26.15 23.52 20.24
C THR A 336 -25.16 22.38 20.04
N ALA A 337 -24.06 22.39 20.77
CA ALA A 337 -23.07 21.33 20.74
C ALA A 337 -22.66 20.89 22.15
N SER A 338 -22.00 19.74 22.24
CA SER A 338 -21.45 19.23 23.50
C SER A 338 -20.35 20.11 24.09
N SER A 339 -19.55 20.73 23.22
CA SER A 339 -18.44 21.63 23.55
C SER A 339 -18.07 22.46 22.31
N GLU A 340 -17.41 23.60 22.51
CA GLU A 340 -17.08 24.55 21.45
C GLU A 340 -15.73 25.22 21.72
N LEU A 341 -14.87 25.32 20.70
CA LEU A 341 -13.64 26.11 20.77
C LEU A 341 -13.98 27.61 20.69
N PRO A 342 -13.40 28.48 21.53
CA PRO A 342 -13.59 29.92 21.39
C PRO A 342 -13.22 30.40 19.98
N GLY A 343 -14.16 31.03 19.26
CA GLY A 343 -13.97 31.43 17.88
C GLY A 343 -14.23 30.33 16.83
N ALA A 344 -14.85 29.20 17.21
CA ALA A 344 -15.40 28.18 16.31
C ALA A 344 -16.72 27.64 16.88
N GLU A 345 -17.64 28.56 17.16
CA GLU A 345 -18.95 28.32 17.77
C GLU A 345 -19.87 27.45 16.90
N ALA A 346 -20.87 26.79 17.50
CA ALA A 346 -21.70 25.79 16.83
C ALA A 346 -22.56 26.34 15.68
N ASP A 347 -22.93 27.62 15.73
CA ASP A 347 -23.68 28.30 14.66
C ASP A 347 -22.91 28.35 13.34
N ARG A 348 -21.58 28.33 13.38
CA ARG A 348 -20.72 28.30 12.19
C ARG A 348 -20.83 27.03 11.37
N ALA A 349 -21.37 25.95 11.94
CA ALA A 349 -21.62 24.73 11.19
C ALA A 349 -22.86 24.83 10.30
N VAL A 350 -23.64 25.92 10.33
CA VAL A 350 -24.89 26.05 9.54
C VAL A 350 -25.06 27.43 8.88
N ASP A 351 -24.01 28.27 8.91
CA ASP A 351 -24.11 29.69 8.56
C ASP A 351 -23.84 29.99 7.08
N GLY A 352 -23.46 28.99 6.28
CA GLY A 352 -23.15 29.15 4.86
C GLY A 352 -21.83 29.86 4.59
N THR A 353 -20.96 29.99 5.60
CA THR A 353 -19.65 30.66 5.47
C THR A 353 -18.50 29.65 5.44
N PRO A 354 -17.28 30.07 5.05
CA PRO A 354 -16.10 29.20 5.13
C PRO A 354 -15.61 28.91 6.55
N ALA A 355 -16.25 29.45 7.59
CA ALA A 355 -15.91 29.17 8.97
C ALA A 355 -16.34 27.73 9.34
N HIS A 356 -15.91 27.23 10.49
CA HIS A 356 -16.29 25.90 10.95
C HIS A 356 -16.56 25.92 12.45
N TRP A 357 -17.35 24.96 12.91
CA TRP A 357 -17.44 24.59 14.31
C TRP A 357 -16.32 23.60 14.68
N ASN A 358 -15.78 23.71 15.89
CA ASN A 358 -14.85 22.73 16.46
C ASN A 358 -15.22 22.41 17.91
N ALA A 359 -15.26 21.13 18.28
CA ALA A 359 -15.69 20.68 19.59
C ALA A 359 -14.73 21.02 20.75
N ALA A 360 -13.45 21.32 20.47
CA ALA A 360 -12.41 21.54 21.50
C ALA A 360 -12.24 20.39 22.52
N GLY A 361 -12.72 19.19 22.20
CA GLY A 361 -12.55 17.98 23.00
C GLY A 361 -12.54 16.72 22.14
N LEU A 362 -11.97 15.64 22.68
CA LEU A 362 -11.95 14.33 22.03
C LEU A 362 -13.35 13.72 21.96
N SER A 363 -13.58 12.82 21.01
CA SER A 363 -14.83 12.06 20.91
C SER A 363 -15.15 11.26 22.20
N PRO A 364 -16.44 11.05 22.53
CA PRO A 364 -17.60 11.43 21.73
C PRO A 364 -17.99 12.91 21.87
N GLN A 365 -18.33 13.55 20.75
CA GLN A 365 -18.87 14.92 20.69
C GLN A 365 -20.10 14.95 19.80
N TRP A 366 -21.03 15.88 20.06
CA TRP A 366 -22.25 16.01 19.29
C TRP A 366 -22.55 17.46 18.94
N ILE A 367 -23.20 17.65 17.80
CA ILE A 367 -23.82 18.91 17.39
C ILE A 367 -25.27 18.64 17.01
N GLU A 368 -26.16 19.53 17.42
CA GLU A 368 -27.60 19.42 17.28
C GLU A 368 -28.18 20.69 16.68
N ILE A 369 -28.97 20.52 15.63
CA ILE A 369 -29.63 21.58 14.87
C ILE A 369 -31.13 21.39 15.07
N VAL A 370 -31.75 22.33 15.80
CA VAL A 370 -33.19 22.41 15.98
C VAL A 370 -33.75 23.36 14.94
N LEU A 371 -34.56 22.84 14.02
CA LEU A 371 -35.17 23.62 12.96
C LEU A 371 -36.21 24.57 13.57
N ALA A 372 -36.34 25.78 12.98
CA ALA A 372 -37.28 26.80 13.46
C ALA A 372 -38.75 26.33 13.47
N GLU A 373 -39.08 25.39 12.59
CA GLU A 373 -40.37 24.72 12.49
C GLU A 373 -40.15 23.29 11.96
N ALA A 374 -41.14 22.41 12.14
CA ALA A 374 -41.08 21.05 11.62
C ALA A 374 -41.11 21.06 10.08
N ARG A 375 -40.10 20.49 9.44
CA ARG A 375 -39.94 20.56 7.97
C ARG A 375 -39.76 19.20 7.33
N ARG A 376 -40.06 19.16 6.03
CA ARG A 376 -39.64 18.05 5.17
C ARG A 376 -38.13 18.16 4.93
N VAL A 377 -37.41 17.08 5.12
CA VAL A 377 -35.98 16.97 4.81
C VAL A 377 -35.80 15.98 3.67
N ASP A 378 -35.26 16.50 2.56
CA ASP A 378 -35.01 15.76 1.33
C ASP A 378 -33.57 15.21 1.31
N ALA A 379 -32.61 15.88 1.96
CA ALA A 379 -31.24 15.39 2.14
C ALA A 379 -30.54 16.09 3.31
N ILE A 380 -29.44 15.51 3.79
CA ILE A 380 -28.53 16.14 4.76
C ILE A 380 -27.10 15.99 4.27
N ASN A 381 -26.34 17.08 4.15
CA ASN A 381 -24.91 17.05 3.86
C ASN A 381 -24.13 17.42 5.12
N LEU A 382 -23.07 16.67 5.44
CA LEU A 382 -22.11 17.01 6.49
C LEU A 382 -20.75 17.28 5.81
N VAL A 383 -20.27 18.51 5.87
CA VAL A 383 -19.00 18.94 5.29
C VAL A 383 -17.91 18.89 6.36
N VAL A 384 -17.00 17.93 6.23
CA VAL A 384 -15.98 17.62 7.22
C VAL A 384 -14.98 18.77 7.37
N ALA A 385 -14.63 19.12 8.61
CA ALA A 385 -13.46 19.94 8.92
C ALA A 385 -12.42 19.08 9.65
N GLN A 386 -11.27 18.81 9.03
CA GLN A 386 -10.30 17.85 9.59
C GLN A 386 -8.90 17.99 8.97
N ASP A 387 -7.87 18.17 9.79
CA ASP A 387 -6.46 18.19 9.35
C ASP A 387 -5.54 17.57 10.43
N PRO A 388 -4.84 16.45 10.15
CA PRO A 388 -4.85 15.67 8.91
C PRO A 388 -6.10 14.79 8.77
N GLY A 389 -6.42 14.39 7.53
CA GLY A 389 -7.44 13.38 7.26
C GLY A 389 -7.14 12.03 7.92
N GLY A 390 -8.16 11.24 8.19
CA GLY A 390 -8.06 10.02 9.01
C GLY A 390 -9.40 9.36 9.29
N PRO A 391 -9.41 8.24 10.04
CA PRO A 391 -10.62 7.47 10.34
C PRO A 391 -11.64 8.28 11.13
N SER A 392 -12.91 8.17 10.75
CA SER A 392 -14.01 8.81 11.45
C SER A 392 -15.29 7.98 11.46
N ARG A 393 -16.09 8.21 12.50
CA ARG A 393 -17.40 7.60 12.68
C ARG A 393 -18.41 8.63 13.17
N HIS A 394 -19.40 8.91 12.32
CA HIS A 394 -20.45 9.90 12.55
C HIS A 394 -21.83 9.25 12.48
N GLU A 395 -22.58 9.35 13.57
CA GLU A 395 -23.96 8.91 13.64
C GLU A 395 -24.89 10.08 13.38
N LEU A 396 -25.75 9.96 12.37
CA LEU A 396 -26.77 10.94 12.04
C LEU A 396 -28.12 10.51 12.64
N TRP A 397 -28.63 11.35 13.53
CA TRP A 397 -29.88 11.17 14.24
C TRP A 397 -30.91 12.21 13.80
N VAL A 398 -32.15 11.79 13.63
CA VAL A 398 -33.27 12.68 13.28
C VAL A 398 -34.42 12.47 14.25
N ARG A 399 -35.00 13.57 14.72
CA ARG A 399 -36.24 13.57 15.50
C ARG A 399 -37.37 14.21 14.70
N ARG A 400 -38.51 13.53 14.66
CA ARG A 400 -39.77 14.02 14.06
C ARG A 400 -40.73 14.51 15.14
N THR A 401 -41.69 15.35 14.78
CA THR A 401 -42.73 15.86 15.68
C THR A 401 -43.39 14.76 16.50
N GLY A 402 -43.32 14.88 17.83
CA GLY A 402 -43.93 13.94 18.77
C GLY A 402 -43.24 12.58 18.91
N GLY A 403 -42.04 12.42 18.34
CA GLY A 403 -41.22 11.21 18.46
C GLY A 403 -39.88 11.45 19.18
N GLU A 404 -39.18 10.35 19.47
CA GLU A 404 -37.80 10.37 19.97
C GLU A 404 -36.80 10.45 18.81
N PRO A 405 -35.56 10.95 19.04
CA PRO A 405 -34.49 10.88 18.04
C PRO A 405 -34.22 9.44 17.62
N THR A 406 -34.10 9.22 16.31
CA THR A 406 -33.80 7.91 15.70
C THR A 406 -32.53 7.99 14.86
N LEU A 407 -31.69 6.96 14.95
CA LEU A 407 -30.50 6.83 14.11
C LEU A 407 -30.95 6.55 12.67
N VAL A 408 -30.57 7.41 11.74
CA VAL A 408 -30.97 7.31 10.33
C VAL A 408 -29.81 6.93 9.41
N GLN A 409 -28.57 7.24 9.78
CA GLN A 409 -27.37 6.90 9.02
C GLN A 409 -26.16 6.81 9.95
N VAL A 410 -25.23 5.90 9.65
CA VAL A 410 -23.87 5.92 10.19
C VAL A 410 -22.93 6.14 9.02
N PHE A 411 -22.09 7.15 9.10
CA PHE A 411 -20.95 7.34 8.21
C PHE A 411 -19.71 6.83 8.94
N GLU A 412 -19.01 5.88 8.34
CA GLU A 412 -17.81 5.27 8.93
C GLU A 412 -16.80 5.04 7.81
N GLY A 413 -15.56 5.50 8.01
CA GLY A 413 -14.50 5.41 7.00
C GLY A 413 -13.44 6.49 7.18
N LEU A 414 -12.55 6.64 6.19
CA LEU A 414 -11.60 7.74 6.16
C LEU A 414 -12.27 9.01 5.65
N THR A 415 -12.09 10.12 6.37
CA THR A 415 -12.52 11.45 5.95
C THR A 415 -11.35 12.42 5.94
N ALA A 416 -11.38 13.41 5.05
CA ALA A 416 -10.44 14.51 4.95
C ALA A 416 -11.17 15.86 4.96
N ASP A 417 -10.42 16.95 5.14
CA ASP A 417 -10.96 18.31 5.09
C ASP A 417 -11.78 18.56 3.82
N GLY A 418 -13.04 18.97 3.97
CA GLY A 418 -13.93 19.29 2.86
C GLY A 418 -14.72 18.12 2.28
N ASP A 419 -14.54 16.88 2.77
CA ASP A 419 -15.38 15.76 2.36
C ASP A 419 -16.86 16.02 2.69
N VAL A 420 -17.76 15.59 1.80
CA VAL A 420 -19.21 15.75 1.97
C VAL A 420 -19.85 14.40 2.22
N LEU A 421 -20.28 14.18 3.46
CA LEU A 421 -21.04 13.00 3.86
C LEU A 421 -22.53 13.27 3.63
N ARG A 422 -23.07 12.69 2.56
CA ARG A 422 -24.45 12.93 2.13
C ARG A 422 -25.38 11.80 2.55
N PHE A 423 -26.47 12.16 3.21
CA PHE A 423 -27.59 11.30 3.52
C PHE A 423 -28.82 11.70 2.69
N GLU A 424 -29.31 10.76 1.88
CA GLU A 424 -30.59 10.86 1.18
C GLU A 424 -31.54 9.76 1.69
N PRO A 425 -32.63 10.10 2.37
CA PRO A 425 -33.51 9.11 2.97
C PRO A 425 -34.30 8.36 1.90
N ALA A 426 -34.28 7.03 1.95
CA ALA A 426 -35.02 6.16 1.00
C ALA A 426 -36.54 6.41 1.01
N ALA A 427 -37.07 6.92 2.12
CA ALA A 427 -38.43 7.40 2.26
C ALA A 427 -38.41 8.82 2.84
N ARG A 428 -39.29 9.69 2.34
CA ARG A 428 -39.35 11.11 2.73
C ARG A 428 -39.38 11.28 4.26
N LEU A 429 -38.49 12.14 4.76
CA LEU A 429 -38.51 12.55 6.17
C LEU A 429 -39.45 13.76 6.31
N GLU A 430 -40.69 13.48 6.70
CA GLU A 430 -41.68 14.51 7.00
C GLU A 430 -41.60 14.93 8.47
N ALA A 431 -41.98 16.18 8.75
CA ALA A 431 -42.10 16.74 10.10
C ALA A 431 -40.83 16.57 10.97
N VAL A 432 -39.64 16.77 10.38
CA VAL A 432 -38.37 16.78 11.11
C VAL A 432 -38.25 18.07 11.90
N GLU A 433 -37.93 17.96 13.18
CA GLU A 433 -37.71 19.10 14.08
C GLU A 433 -36.23 19.26 14.46
N LEU A 434 -35.47 18.17 14.40
CA LEU A 434 -34.09 18.14 14.89
C LEU A 434 -33.24 17.16 14.10
N VAL A 435 -32.02 17.60 13.80
CA VAL A 435 -30.93 16.80 13.26
C VAL A 435 -29.79 16.84 14.27
N ARG A 436 -29.25 15.68 14.65
CA ARG A 436 -28.08 15.58 15.53
C ARG A 436 -27.02 14.73 14.87
N VAL A 437 -25.78 15.18 14.92
CA VAL A 437 -24.61 14.41 14.51
C VAL A 437 -23.82 14.06 15.76
N VAL A 438 -23.53 12.78 15.96
CA VAL A 438 -22.69 12.30 17.07
C VAL A 438 -21.43 11.65 16.48
N THR A 439 -20.28 12.25 16.76
CA THR A 439 -18.99 11.68 16.38
C THR A 439 -18.49 10.84 17.55
N THR A 440 -18.34 9.53 17.35
CA THR A 440 -18.25 8.55 18.46
C THR A 440 -16.91 7.82 18.57
N ASP A 441 -16.08 7.77 17.52
CA ASP A 441 -14.80 7.07 17.52
C ASP A 441 -13.87 7.63 16.42
N VAL A 442 -12.97 8.56 16.77
CA VAL A 442 -12.07 9.28 15.83
C VAL A 442 -10.64 9.37 16.36
N GLY A 443 -10.10 8.36 17.06
CA GLY A 443 -8.75 8.47 17.63
C GLY A 443 -8.53 9.77 18.43
N ASP A 444 -7.34 10.38 18.33
CA ASP A 444 -7.00 11.66 18.99
C ASP A 444 -7.47 12.92 18.22
N LEU A 445 -8.57 12.85 17.44
CA LEU A 445 -9.08 13.99 16.67
C LEU A 445 -10.17 14.77 17.42
N PHE A 446 -10.22 16.08 17.17
CA PHE A 446 -11.26 16.99 17.65
C PHE A 446 -12.38 17.10 16.60
N PRO A 447 -13.62 16.63 16.88
CA PRO A 447 -14.72 16.70 15.91
C PRO A 447 -15.02 18.14 15.48
N ALA A 448 -15.13 18.37 14.17
CA ALA A 448 -15.38 19.67 13.59
C ALA A 448 -16.15 19.54 12.27
N TRP A 449 -16.95 20.57 11.93
CA TRP A 449 -17.77 20.61 10.71
C TRP A 449 -17.66 21.99 10.07
N LYS A 450 -17.34 22.03 8.77
CA LYS A 450 -17.39 23.27 7.98
C LYS A 450 -18.83 23.71 7.78
N GLU A 451 -19.70 22.76 7.43
CA GLU A 451 -21.10 23.06 7.13
C GLU A 451 -21.96 21.79 7.31
N ILE A 452 -23.19 21.95 7.78
CA ILE A 452 -24.21 20.91 7.91
C ILE A 452 -25.48 21.42 7.23
N GLU A 453 -25.68 20.98 6.00
CA GLU A 453 -26.79 21.43 5.19
C GLU A 453 -27.99 20.50 5.38
N VAL A 454 -29.04 20.98 6.05
CA VAL A 454 -30.33 20.29 6.11
C VAL A 454 -31.18 20.76 4.94
N ILE A 455 -31.31 19.95 3.89
CA ILE A 455 -31.91 20.36 2.61
C ILE A 455 -33.38 19.94 2.59
N GLY A 456 -34.27 20.89 2.28
CA GLY A 456 -35.69 20.63 2.09
C GLY A 456 -36.35 21.67 1.19
N PRO A 457 -37.66 21.55 0.91
CA PRO A 457 -38.38 22.50 0.07
C PRO A 457 -38.30 23.93 0.63
N PRO A 458 -38.41 24.96 -0.23
CA PRO A 458 -38.58 26.34 0.22
C PRO A 458 -39.83 26.42 1.12
N GLY A 459 -39.76 27.28 2.15
CA GLY A 459 -40.95 27.57 2.96
C GLY A 459 -42.03 28.18 2.08
N SER A 460 -43.28 27.80 2.32
CA SER A 460 -44.46 28.38 1.65
C SER A 460 -44.67 29.84 2.03
#